data_AF-A0A955N920-F1
#
_entry.id   AF-A0A955N920-F1
#
_cell.length_a   1.000
_cell.length_b   1.000
_cell.length_c   1.000
_cell.angle_alpha   90.00
_cell.angle_beta   90.00
_cell.angle_gamma   90.00
#
_symmetry.space_group_name_H-M   'P 1'
#
loop_
_entity.id
_entity.type
_entity.pdbx_description
1 polymer ?
#
loop_
_entity_poly.entity_id
_entity_poly.type
_entity_poly.pdbx_seq_one_letter_code
_entity_poly.pdbx_strand_id
1 'polypeptide(L)'
;MLGFPLNPESTSEVWNVESRISFQATGGPVQVSMFTPQSILPYIITTESFIGQEYGVTEKSEGPNRVVTWSKRHAEGVQILYYRGIIRQMKNWETEFQQFTDALQQPKDLQGNLPDLEGAFLQAAMALLSEVKKQSAETNSLTLSLIRRFTKNNPDSYEALLLSQQPPEQAIAQIITLNGTPARVVHGIELSREARTVNLKAWIEVFDKDTWVPFDLEEIKTGIPDNYLAWWRGDSPLFHIDGGKELEFRLSASPNQEKAIQAAVARGKVMNPGWLKFSLFSLPVEKQVVYHILILIPVGAFLLVLLRNVVGLKTFGTFMPILIALAFRETQLLWGITLFSLLIALGLAVRFYLEHLKLLLVPRLAAV
;
A
#
# COMPACT_ATOMS: atom_id res chain seq x y z
N MET A 1 -5.85 -9.27 -33.75
CA MET A 1 -5.75 -10.06 -32.51
C MET A 1 -5.19 -9.16 -31.43
N LEU A 2 -6.00 -8.90 -30.40
CA LEU A 2 -5.72 -7.99 -29.30
C LEU A 2 -4.61 -8.60 -28.42
N GLY A 3 -3.38 -8.08 -28.52
CA GLY A 3 -2.24 -8.49 -27.69
C GLY A 3 -2.33 -8.03 -26.22
N PHE A 4 -3.54 -7.96 -25.69
CA PHE A 4 -3.76 -7.92 -24.26
C PHE A 4 -3.70 -9.35 -23.75
N PRO A 5 -2.94 -9.67 -22.68
CA PRO A 5 -3.10 -10.96 -22.04
C PRO A 5 -4.55 -11.06 -21.54
N LEU A 6 -5.32 -11.96 -22.14
CA LEU A 6 -6.70 -12.27 -21.73
C LEU A 6 -6.75 -12.88 -20.33
N ASN A 7 -5.59 -13.32 -19.79
CA ASN A 7 -5.43 -13.76 -18.42
C ASN A 7 -4.85 -12.63 -17.53
N PRO A 8 -5.60 -12.18 -16.49
CA PRO A 8 -5.13 -11.26 -15.45
C PRO A 8 -3.88 -11.75 -14.70
N GLU A 9 -3.50 -13.02 -14.85
CA GLU A 9 -2.40 -13.66 -14.12
C GLU A 9 -0.99 -13.39 -14.68
N SER A 10 -0.83 -12.67 -15.78
CA SER A 10 0.51 -12.37 -16.35
C SER A 10 1.11 -11.03 -15.89
N THR A 11 0.36 -10.22 -15.13
CA THR A 11 0.81 -8.93 -14.60
C THR A 11 1.45 -9.14 -13.23
N SER A 12 2.59 -8.49 -12.93
CA SER A 12 3.10 -8.43 -11.56
C SER A 12 2.09 -7.69 -10.69
N GLU A 13 1.66 -8.30 -9.60
CA GLU A 13 0.71 -7.64 -8.72
C GLU A 13 1.41 -6.51 -7.98
N VAL A 14 0.83 -5.31 -8.07
CA VAL A 14 1.30 -4.13 -7.33
C VAL A 14 0.23 -3.83 -6.30
N TRP A 15 0.66 -3.63 -5.07
CA TRP A 15 -0.18 -3.44 -3.91
C TRP A 15 0.14 -2.10 -3.28
N ASN A 16 -0.89 -1.32 -2.96
CA ASN A 16 -0.77 -0.21 -2.02
C ASN A 16 -1.04 -0.76 -0.63
N VAL A 17 -0.06 -0.62 0.26
CA VAL A 17 -0.17 -1.00 1.66
C VAL A 17 -0.08 0.27 2.50
N GLU A 18 -1.09 0.51 3.33
CA GLU A 18 -1.15 1.67 4.22
C GLU A 18 -1.43 1.21 5.64
N SER A 19 -0.59 1.63 6.58
CA SER A 19 -0.88 1.57 8.00
C SER A 19 -1.24 2.94 8.54
N ARG A 20 -2.23 2.98 9.44
CA ARG A 20 -2.68 4.17 10.16
C ARG A 20 -2.54 3.89 11.65
N ILE A 21 -1.78 4.73 12.33
CA ILE A 21 -1.65 4.73 13.78
C ILE A 21 -2.35 5.99 14.29
N SER A 22 -3.29 5.85 15.21
CA SER A 22 -3.99 6.95 15.88
C SER A 22 -3.80 6.83 17.39
N PHE A 23 -3.50 7.92 18.08
CA PHE A 23 -3.32 7.89 19.54
C PHE A 23 -3.60 9.26 20.16
N GLN A 24 -3.83 9.30 21.46
CA GLN A 24 -4.03 10.53 22.22
C GLN A 24 -2.71 10.96 22.87
N ALA A 25 -2.17 12.11 22.46
CA ALA A 25 -0.96 12.69 23.06
C ALA A 25 -1.27 13.49 24.33
N THR A 26 -0.29 13.53 25.23
CA THR A 26 -0.45 14.07 26.60
C THR A 26 0.08 15.49 26.80
N GLY A 27 0.50 16.19 25.74
CA GLY A 27 1.12 17.53 25.81
C GLY A 27 2.63 17.49 26.05
N GLY A 28 3.25 16.31 26.03
CA GLY A 28 4.70 16.13 26.19
C GLY A 28 5.42 15.78 24.88
N PRO A 29 6.71 15.42 24.97
CA PRO A 29 7.39 14.76 23.87
C PRO A 29 6.74 13.41 23.59
N VAL A 30 6.60 13.12 22.30
CA VAL A 30 6.05 11.86 21.80
C VAL A 30 7.07 11.18 20.91
N GLN A 31 7.21 9.87 21.12
CA GLN A 31 7.98 8.99 20.25
C GLN A 31 7.15 7.76 19.93
N VAL A 32 6.98 7.47 18.64
CA VAL A 32 6.30 6.26 18.16
C VAL A 32 7.26 5.50 17.28
N SER A 33 7.59 4.27 17.66
CA SER A 33 8.39 3.35 16.87
C SER A 33 7.51 2.25 16.31
N MET A 34 7.71 1.87 15.04
CA MET A 34 6.98 0.77 14.40
C MET A 34 7.93 -0.03 13.51
N PHE A 35 7.80 -1.36 13.53
CA PHE A 35 8.44 -2.18 12.50
C PHE A 35 7.78 -1.94 11.13
N THR A 36 8.60 -1.95 10.09
CA THR A 36 8.16 -1.74 8.70
C THR A 36 8.51 -2.97 7.86
N PRO A 37 7.71 -3.29 6.83
CA PRO A 37 8.10 -4.33 5.90
C PRO A 37 9.36 -3.90 5.16
N GLN A 38 10.08 -4.89 4.66
CA GLN A 38 11.29 -4.69 3.86
C GLN A 38 11.13 -5.36 2.50
N SER A 39 11.94 -4.94 1.53
CA SER A 39 12.06 -5.62 0.24
C SER A 39 12.72 -6.97 0.44
N ILE A 40 11.91 -8.02 0.55
CA ILE A 40 12.32 -9.42 0.67
C ILE A 40 11.54 -10.19 -0.38
N LEU A 41 12.25 -10.96 -1.19
CA LEU A 41 11.64 -11.78 -2.24
C LEU A 41 10.46 -12.62 -1.67
N PRO A 42 9.32 -12.68 -2.39
CA PRO A 42 9.10 -12.16 -3.74
C PRO A 42 8.72 -10.67 -3.81
N TYR A 43 8.72 -9.93 -2.70
CA TYR A 43 8.22 -8.57 -2.63
C TYR A 43 9.31 -7.52 -2.68
N ILE A 44 9.11 -6.51 -3.53
CA ILE A 44 9.95 -5.32 -3.60
C ILE A 44 9.11 -4.10 -3.29
N ILE A 45 9.52 -3.35 -2.27
CA ILE A 45 8.97 -2.03 -1.95
C ILE A 45 9.56 -1.04 -2.95
N THR A 46 8.71 -0.52 -3.84
CA THR A 46 9.13 0.40 -4.92
C THR A 46 9.11 1.85 -4.47
N THR A 47 8.19 2.19 -3.57
CA THR A 47 8.04 3.55 -3.04
C THR A 47 7.51 3.43 -1.64
N GLU A 48 8.04 4.25 -0.75
CA GLU A 48 7.54 4.34 0.62
C GLU A 48 7.51 5.78 1.09
N SER A 49 6.61 6.04 2.03
CA SER A 49 6.50 7.34 2.68
C SER A 49 6.00 7.17 4.11
N PHE A 50 6.54 8.01 4.98
CA PHE A 50 6.18 8.10 6.39
C PHE A 50 5.60 9.50 6.61
N ILE A 51 4.35 9.59 7.06
CA ILE A 51 3.60 10.84 7.12
C ILE A 51 3.16 11.07 8.56
N GLY A 52 3.55 12.21 9.12
CA GLY A 52 3.10 12.69 10.42
C GLY A 52 3.28 14.21 10.48
N GLN A 53 2.25 14.94 10.86
CA GLN A 53 2.28 16.41 10.84
C GLN A 53 3.30 16.94 11.86
N GLU A 54 4.39 17.52 11.36
CA GLU A 54 5.50 18.09 12.15
C GLU A 54 6.25 17.05 13.01
N TYR A 55 6.19 15.77 12.63
CA TYR A 55 7.03 14.74 13.24
C TYR A 55 8.35 14.64 12.47
N GLY A 56 9.46 14.52 13.20
CA GLY A 56 10.72 14.05 12.65
C GLY A 56 10.66 12.54 12.45
N VAL A 57 11.22 12.03 11.35
CA VAL A 57 11.23 10.61 11.01
C VAL A 57 12.66 10.12 10.95
N THR A 58 12.94 9.00 11.62
CA THR A 58 14.23 8.30 11.53
C THR A 58 14.00 6.83 11.26
N GLU A 59 14.84 6.22 10.44
CA GLU A 59 14.81 4.79 10.14
C GLU A 59 16.08 4.12 10.65
N LYS A 60 15.94 2.91 11.17
CA LYS A 60 17.06 2.10 11.65
C LYS A 60 16.81 0.63 11.35
N SER A 61 17.86 -0.08 10.95
CA SER A 61 17.85 -1.55 10.87
C SER A 61 18.12 -2.17 12.25
N GLU A 62 17.37 -3.20 12.60
CA GLU A 62 17.47 -3.94 13.86
C GLU A 62 17.39 -5.45 13.56
N GLY A 63 18.56 -6.07 13.42
CA GLY A 63 18.67 -7.47 12.98
C GLY A 63 17.96 -7.67 11.62
N PRO A 64 17.00 -8.61 11.51
CA PRO A 64 16.24 -8.84 10.29
C PRO A 64 15.10 -7.82 10.05
N ASN A 65 14.91 -6.86 10.96
CA ASN A 65 13.81 -5.90 10.95
C ASN A 65 14.29 -4.48 10.64
N ARG A 66 13.35 -3.62 10.24
CA ARG A 66 13.57 -2.18 10.07
C ARG A 66 12.52 -1.47 10.90
N VAL A 67 12.97 -0.53 11.71
CA VAL A 67 12.14 0.28 12.59
C VAL A 67 12.11 1.70 12.03
N VAL A 68 10.92 2.26 11.91
CA VAL A 68 10.74 3.69 11.73
C VAL A 68 10.32 4.30 13.07
N THR A 69 10.88 5.46 13.39
CA THR A 69 10.54 6.23 14.58
C THR A 69 10.07 7.62 14.18
N TRP A 70 8.85 7.96 14.59
CA TRP A 70 8.32 9.32 14.56
C TRP A 70 8.58 9.98 15.90
N SER A 71 9.12 11.20 15.90
CA SER A 71 9.37 11.96 17.11
C SER A 71 8.86 13.40 16.99
N LYS A 72 8.23 13.90 18.05
CA LYS A 72 7.76 15.29 18.14
C LYS A 72 7.94 15.78 19.57
N ARG A 73 8.56 16.97 19.75
CA ARG A 73 8.88 17.50 21.09
C ARG A 73 7.66 17.85 21.93
N HIS A 74 6.57 18.24 21.28
CA HIS A 74 5.34 18.64 21.93
C HIS A 74 4.16 18.26 21.03
N ALA A 75 3.33 17.35 21.50
CA ALA A 75 2.12 16.92 20.82
C ALA A 75 0.99 16.82 21.83
N GLU A 76 -0.20 17.31 21.45
CA GLU A 76 -1.39 17.31 22.29
C GLU A 76 -2.61 16.91 21.44
N GLY A 77 -3.58 16.26 22.05
CA GLY A 77 -4.79 15.84 21.35
C GLY A 77 -4.57 14.58 20.52
N VAL A 78 -5.51 14.34 19.60
CA VAL A 78 -5.46 13.18 18.70
C VAL A 78 -4.34 13.37 17.67
N GLN A 79 -3.46 12.39 17.60
CA GLN A 79 -2.36 12.32 16.66
C GLN A 79 -2.57 11.18 15.69
N ILE A 80 -2.19 11.38 14.43
CA ILE A 80 -2.33 10.38 13.38
C ILE A 80 -1.03 10.30 12.58
N LEU A 81 -0.51 9.08 12.46
CA LEU A 81 0.68 8.76 11.68
C LEU A 81 0.32 7.74 10.61
N TYR A 82 0.95 7.85 9.45
CA TYR A 82 0.77 6.90 8.36
C TYR A 82 2.10 6.37 7.84
N TYR A 83 2.11 5.08 7.52
CA TYR A 83 3.07 4.48 6.60
C TYR A 83 2.34 4.11 5.33
N ARG A 84 2.93 4.42 4.16
CA ARG A 84 2.42 4.01 2.85
C ARG A 84 3.54 3.39 2.04
N GLY A 85 3.36 2.14 1.64
CA GLY A 85 4.25 1.39 0.78
C GLY A 85 3.57 0.97 -0.51
N ILE A 86 4.31 1.03 -1.62
CA ILE A 86 3.90 0.43 -2.89
C ILE A 86 4.76 -0.79 -3.12
N ILE A 87 4.12 -1.95 -3.02
CA ILE A 87 4.77 -3.25 -2.95
C ILE A 87 4.49 -3.99 -4.24
N ARG A 88 5.55 -4.45 -4.90
CA ARG A 88 5.45 -5.23 -6.13
C ARG A 88 5.81 -6.67 -5.80
N GLN A 89 4.92 -7.60 -6.16
CA GLN A 89 5.21 -9.02 -6.13
C GLN A 89 5.92 -9.42 -7.43
N MET A 90 7.08 -10.06 -7.30
CA MET A 90 7.81 -10.66 -8.41
C MET A 90 7.23 -12.04 -8.70
N LYS A 91 7.01 -12.34 -9.98
CA LYS A 91 6.63 -13.68 -10.46
C LYS A 91 7.87 -14.38 -10.99
N ASN A 92 7.96 -15.69 -10.78
CA ASN A 92 9.10 -16.55 -11.16
C ASN A 92 10.38 -16.24 -10.37
N TRP A 93 10.24 -15.90 -9.10
CA TRP A 93 11.36 -15.68 -8.17
C TRP A 93 12.01 -17.00 -7.72
N GLU A 94 11.37 -18.15 -7.97
CA GLU A 94 11.82 -19.46 -7.48
C GLU A 94 13.22 -19.86 -8.01
N THR A 95 13.61 -19.39 -9.19
CA THR A 95 14.95 -19.66 -9.77
C THR A 95 16.05 -18.81 -9.14
N GLU A 96 15.73 -17.68 -8.52
CA GLU A 96 16.69 -16.76 -7.87
C GLU A 96 16.66 -16.86 -6.33
N PHE A 97 15.63 -17.48 -5.76
CA PHE A 97 15.44 -17.56 -4.31
C PHE A 97 16.54 -18.32 -3.56
N GLN A 98 17.04 -19.41 -4.15
CA GLN A 98 18.02 -20.25 -3.46
C GLN A 98 19.32 -19.52 -3.19
N GLN A 99 19.67 -18.50 -3.98
CA GLN A 99 20.84 -17.65 -3.74
C GLN A 99 20.56 -16.49 -2.78
N PHE A 100 19.29 -16.14 -2.54
CA PHE A 100 18.90 -15.02 -1.67
C PHE A 100 18.63 -15.45 -0.22
N THR A 101 18.15 -16.68 0.00
CA THR A 101 18.11 -17.29 1.34
C THR A 101 19.51 -17.48 1.92
N ASP A 102 20.51 -17.76 1.09
CA ASP A 102 21.93 -17.80 1.49
C ASP A 102 22.46 -16.42 1.95
N ALA A 103 21.88 -15.32 1.43
CA ALA A 103 22.25 -13.95 1.78
C ALA A 103 21.61 -13.46 3.09
N LEU A 104 20.50 -14.08 3.52
CA LEU A 104 19.99 -13.98 4.89
C LEU A 104 20.78 -14.97 5.74
N GLN A 105 22.06 -14.66 5.96
CA GLN A 105 23.02 -15.46 6.73
C GLN A 105 22.36 -16.15 7.94
N GLN A 106 22.80 -17.37 8.26
CA GLN A 106 22.60 -17.98 9.58
C GLN A 106 22.72 -16.86 10.63
N PRO A 107 21.69 -16.57 11.44
CA PRO A 107 21.90 -15.61 12.50
C PRO A 107 22.87 -16.28 13.46
N LYS A 108 24.12 -15.81 13.46
CA LYS A 108 25.02 -16.01 14.60
C LYS A 108 24.30 -15.62 15.90
N ASP A 109 23.33 -14.71 15.78
CA ASP A 109 22.43 -14.19 16.81
C ASP A 109 21.41 -15.21 17.35
N LEU A 110 21.09 -16.29 16.62
CA LEU A 110 20.18 -17.35 17.10
C LEU A 110 20.90 -18.64 17.48
N GLN A 111 22.15 -18.83 17.02
CA GLN A 111 22.99 -19.93 17.49
C GLN A 111 23.42 -19.67 18.95
N GLY A 112 22.78 -20.36 19.90
CA GLY A 112 23.15 -20.35 21.31
C GLY A 112 22.32 -19.42 22.21
N ASN A 113 21.41 -18.62 21.65
CA ASN A 113 20.42 -17.89 22.44
C ASN A 113 19.28 -18.85 22.79
N LEU A 114 19.38 -19.46 23.97
CA LEU A 114 18.26 -20.19 24.56
C LEU A 114 17.09 -19.22 24.75
N PRO A 115 15.86 -19.65 24.47
CA PRO A 115 14.69 -18.84 24.74
C PRO A 115 14.60 -18.53 26.23
N ASP A 116 14.04 -17.36 26.55
CA ASP A 116 13.83 -16.86 27.92
C ASP A 116 12.68 -17.61 28.60
N LEU A 117 12.85 -18.93 28.74
CA LEU A 117 11.94 -19.83 29.42
C LEU A 117 12.57 -20.25 30.74
N GLU A 118 11.88 -19.96 31.83
CA GLU A 118 12.34 -20.27 33.19
C GLU A 118 11.36 -21.17 33.95
N GLY A 119 11.88 -21.84 34.98
CA GLY A 119 11.08 -22.58 35.97
C GLY A 119 10.12 -23.60 35.34
N ALA A 120 8.83 -23.49 35.68
CA ALA A 120 7.79 -24.42 35.25
C ALA A 120 7.57 -24.42 33.72
N PHE A 121 7.74 -23.27 33.06
CA PHE A 121 7.56 -23.16 31.61
C PHE A 121 8.67 -23.90 30.86
N LEU A 122 9.92 -23.77 31.30
CA LEU A 122 11.04 -24.53 30.73
C LEU A 122 10.83 -26.04 30.87
N GLN A 123 10.39 -26.50 32.04
CA GLN A 123 10.13 -27.92 32.28
C GLN A 123 8.99 -28.44 31.40
N ALA A 124 7.90 -27.67 31.26
CA ALA A 124 6.81 -28.02 30.35
C ALA A 124 7.27 -28.09 28.90
N ALA A 125 8.04 -27.10 28.43
CA ALA A 125 8.61 -27.08 27.08
C ALA A 125 9.55 -28.27 26.82
N MET A 126 10.42 -28.61 27.78
CA MET A 126 11.31 -29.76 27.70
C MET A 126 10.56 -31.11 27.69
N ALA A 127 9.53 -31.25 28.53
CA ALA A 127 8.69 -32.45 28.57
C ALA A 127 7.96 -32.65 27.24
N LEU A 128 7.36 -31.57 26.72
CA LEU A 128 6.67 -31.56 25.43
C LEU A 128 7.64 -31.91 24.29
N LEU A 129 8.82 -31.29 24.26
CA LEU A 129 9.85 -31.56 23.28
C LEU A 129 10.27 -33.03 23.31
N SER A 130 10.48 -33.59 24.50
CA SER A 130 10.86 -35.00 24.65
C SER A 130 9.77 -35.96 24.17
N GLU A 131 8.50 -35.62 24.33
CA GLU A 131 7.39 -36.43 23.86
C GLU A 131 7.29 -36.40 22.33
N VAL A 132 7.30 -35.21 21.73
CA VAL A 132 7.19 -35.03 20.27
C VAL A 132 8.40 -35.62 19.54
N LYS A 133 9.61 -35.52 20.12
CA LYS A 133 10.83 -36.15 19.58
C LYS A 133 10.72 -37.66 19.44
N LYS A 134 10.01 -38.35 20.33
CA LYS A 134 9.83 -39.81 20.22
C LYS A 134 8.95 -40.21 19.03
N GLN A 135 8.13 -39.28 18.54
CA GLN A 135 7.16 -39.49 17.47
C GLN A 135 7.60 -38.87 16.14
N SER A 136 8.74 -38.18 16.09
CA SER A 136 9.22 -37.39 14.95
C SER A 136 10.64 -37.77 14.60
N ALA A 137 10.92 -38.00 13.32
CA ALA A 137 12.26 -38.34 12.84
C ALA A 137 13.05 -37.13 12.30
N GLU A 138 12.35 -36.08 11.87
CA GLU A 138 12.92 -34.90 11.21
C GLU A 138 12.36 -33.59 11.76
N THR A 139 13.09 -32.48 11.57
CA THR A 139 12.69 -31.11 11.95
C THR A 139 11.30 -30.74 11.42
N ASN A 140 11.01 -31.10 10.17
CA ASN A 140 9.71 -30.86 9.55
C ASN A 140 8.58 -31.60 10.29
N SER A 141 8.75 -32.90 10.53
CA SER A 141 7.77 -33.72 11.27
C SER A 141 7.57 -33.25 12.72
N LEU A 142 8.65 -32.78 13.36
CA LEU A 142 8.63 -32.25 14.72
C LEU A 142 7.83 -30.95 14.78
N THR A 143 8.10 -30.03 13.84
CA THR A 143 7.43 -28.72 13.76
C THR A 143 5.94 -28.88 13.52
N LEU A 144 5.54 -29.69 12.54
CA LEU A 144 4.12 -29.95 12.26
C LEU A 144 3.40 -30.64 13.42
N SER A 145 4.09 -31.52 14.15
CA SER A 145 3.53 -32.18 15.34
C SER A 145 3.34 -31.19 16.50
N LEU A 146 4.27 -30.26 16.70
CA LEU A 146 4.10 -29.18 17.67
C LEU A 146 2.93 -28.27 17.30
N ILE A 147 2.85 -27.82 16.05
CA ILE A 147 1.73 -26.98 15.58
C ILE A 147 0.39 -27.67 15.88
N ARG A 148 0.23 -28.95 15.53
CA ARG A 148 -1.01 -29.71 15.80
C ARG A 148 -1.39 -29.76 17.28
N ARG A 149 -0.42 -29.84 18.19
CA ARG A 149 -0.68 -29.89 19.63
C ARG A 149 -1.16 -28.53 20.16
N PHE A 150 -0.52 -27.45 19.73
CA PHE A 150 -0.86 -26.10 20.15
C PHE A 150 -2.12 -25.53 19.50
N THR A 151 -2.51 -26.03 18.31
CA THR A 151 -3.75 -25.61 17.62
C THR A 151 -4.97 -26.49 17.94
N LYS A 152 -4.83 -27.48 18.82
CA LYS A 152 -5.93 -28.34 19.25
C LYS A 152 -6.89 -27.58 20.16
N ASN A 153 -8.21 -27.76 19.96
CA ASN A 153 -9.26 -27.11 20.77
C ASN A 153 -9.20 -27.40 22.28
N ASN A 154 -8.52 -28.46 22.71
CA ASN A 154 -8.35 -28.80 24.12
C ASN A 154 -6.88 -29.17 24.38
N PRO A 155 -6.02 -28.17 24.65
CA PRO A 155 -4.59 -28.37 24.90
C PRO A 155 -4.37 -29.17 26.19
N ASP A 156 -3.36 -30.04 26.20
CA ASP A 156 -2.97 -30.75 27.42
C ASP A 156 -2.29 -29.78 28.40
N SER A 157 -2.02 -30.23 29.64
CA SER A 157 -1.56 -29.35 30.73
C SER A 157 -0.29 -28.55 30.42
N TYR A 158 0.64 -29.10 29.61
CA TYR A 158 1.89 -28.42 29.26
C TYR A 158 1.66 -27.30 28.26
N GLU A 159 0.88 -27.57 27.21
CA GLU A 159 0.50 -26.60 26.18
C GLU A 159 -0.35 -25.49 26.79
N ALA A 160 -1.32 -25.82 27.63
CA ALA A 160 -2.15 -24.85 28.33
C ALA A 160 -1.32 -23.92 29.23
N LEU A 161 -0.31 -24.45 29.93
CA LEU A 161 0.61 -23.64 30.73
C LEU A 161 1.40 -22.66 29.83
N LEU A 162 2.00 -23.14 28.74
CA LEU A 162 2.76 -22.30 27.82
C LEU A 162 1.88 -21.22 27.16
N LEU A 163 0.67 -21.59 26.75
CA LEU A 163 -0.31 -20.68 26.14
C LEU A 163 -0.84 -19.61 27.10
N SER A 164 -0.69 -19.81 28.42
CA SER A 164 -1.10 -18.80 29.41
C SER A 164 -0.16 -17.58 29.46
N GLN A 165 1.07 -17.72 28.96
CA GLN A 165 2.08 -16.67 28.97
C GLN A 165 2.26 -16.00 27.61
N GLN A 166 2.09 -16.75 26.53
CA GLN A 166 2.49 -16.33 25.18
C GLN A 166 1.63 -17.00 24.10
N PRO A 167 1.55 -16.42 22.89
CA PRO A 167 0.80 -17.02 21.80
C PRO A 167 1.46 -18.32 21.27
N PRO A 168 0.69 -19.18 20.57
CA PRO A 168 1.17 -20.49 20.12
C PRO A 168 2.41 -20.41 19.25
N GLU A 169 2.47 -19.45 18.32
CA GLU A 169 3.62 -19.25 17.42
C GLU A 169 4.93 -19.03 18.18
N GLN A 170 4.87 -18.27 19.28
CA GLN A 170 6.02 -17.97 20.11
C GLN A 170 6.44 -19.21 20.91
N ALA A 171 5.48 -19.89 21.54
CA ALA A 171 5.76 -21.12 22.29
C ALA A 171 6.41 -22.21 21.40
N ILE A 172 5.87 -22.41 20.20
CA ILE A 172 6.39 -23.40 19.24
C ILE A 172 7.82 -23.01 18.80
N ALA A 173 8.05 -21.75 18.42
CA ALA A 173 9.38 -21.29 18.01
C ALA A 173 10.42 -21.45 19.12
N GLN A 174 10.06 -21.18 20.37
CA GLN A 174 10.93 -21.39 21.53
C GLN A 174 11.23 -22.88 21.76
N ILE A 175 10.24 -23.77 21.66
CA ILE A 175 10.45 -25.23 21.81
C ILE A 175 11.37 -25.77 20.71
N ILE A 176 11.23 -25.30 19.47
CA ILE A 176 12.11 -25.67 18.37
C ILE A 176 13.53 -25.12 18.62
N THR A 177 13.65 -23.91 19.14
CA THR A 177 14.95 -23.32 19.53
C THR A 177 15.61 -24.10 20.67
N LEU A 178 14.85 -24.59 21.66
CA LEU A 178 15.33 -25.50 22.71
C LEU A 178 15.86 -26.84 22.15
N ASN A 179 15.39 -27.26 20.98
CA ASN A 179 15.93 -28.43 20.27
C ASN A 179 17.32 -28.16 19.65
N GLY A 180 17.81 -26.92 19.69
CA GLY A 180 19.03 -26.49 19.01
C GLY A 180 18.81 -26.11 17.55
N THR A 181 17.55 -26.01 17.10
CA THR A 181 17.20 -25.58 15.74
C THR A 181 16.70 -24.14 15.80
N PRO A 182 17.36 -23.16 15.15
CA PRO A 182 16.88 -21.78 15.14
C PRO A 182 15.46 -21.70 14.55
N ALA A 183 14.54 -21.12 15.31
CA ALA A 183 13.19 -20.84 14.85
C ALA A 183 12.79 -19.43 15.28
N ARG A 184 11.92 -18.80 14.49
CA ARG A 184 11.44 -17.44 14.76
C ARG A 184 10.01 -17.28 14.31
N VAL A 185 9.28 -16.44 15.03
CA VAL A 185 7.97 -15.96 14.59
C VAL A 185 8.16 -14.92 13.49
N VAL A 186 7.33 -14.98 12.47
CA VAL A 186 7.18 -13.94 11.46
C VAL A 186 5.76 -13.44 11.49
N HIS A 187 5.62 -12.13 11.55
CA HIS A 187 4.35 -11.44 11.49
C HIS A 187 4.23 -10.76 10.14
N GLY A 188 3.06 -10.84 9.53
CA GLY A 188 2.82 -10.33 8.20
C GLY A 188 1.35 -10.11 7.91
N ILE A 189 1.06 -9.92 6.64
CA ILE A 189 -0.30 -9.76 6.14
C ILE A 189 -0.58 -10.59 4.91
N GLU A 190 -1.83 -10.99 4.78
CA GLU A 190 -2.34 -11.56 3.54
C GLU A 190 -2.78 -10.44 2.58
N LEU A 191 -2.20 -10.42 1.40
CA LEU A 191 -2.59 -9.53 0.32
C LEU A 191 -3.74 -10.17 -0.45
N SER A 192 -4.94 -9.59 -0.32
CA SER A 192 -6.14 -10.04 -1.03
C SER A 192 -6.76 -8.90 -1.81
N ARG A 193 -7.32 -9.21 -2.99
CA ARG A 193 -7.91 -8.21 -3.89
C ARG A 193 -9.19 -7.58 -3.33
N GLU A 194 -9.83 -8.26 -2.39
CA GLU A 194 -11.13 -7.89 -1.82
C GLU A 194 -11.01 -7.10 -0.52
N ALA A 195 -9.98 -7.41 0.28
CA ALA A 195 -9.82 -6.87 1.61
C ALA A 195 -9.18 -5.48 1.58
N ARG A 196 -9.94 -4.44 1.92
CA ARG A 196 -9.37 -3.09 2.16
C ARG A 196 -8.77 -2.95 3.55
N THR A 197 -9.25 -3.72 4.53
CA THR A 197 -8.65 -3.80 5.87
C THR A 197 -8.11 -5.21 6.04
N VAL A 198 -6.85 -5.32 6.46
CA VAL A 198 -6.17 -6.60 6.62
C VAL A 198 -5.74 -6.80 8.07
N ASN A 199 -5.85 -8.03 8.53
CA ASN A 199 -5.39 -8.42 9.86
C ASN A 199 -3.94 -8.90 9.78
N LEU A 200 -3.24 -8.75 10.90
CA LEU A 200 -1.92 -9.35 11.08
C LEU A 200 -2.09 -10.87 11.20
N LYS A 201 -1.22 -11.60 10.49
CA LYS A 201 -1.08 -13.05 10.58
C LYS A 201 0.32 -13.38 11.07
N ALA A 202 0.45 -14.50 11.77
CA ALA A 202 1.72 -15.01 12.23
C ALA A 202 1.98 -16.40 11.64
N TRP A 203 3.24 -16.66 11.28
CA TRP A 203 3.74 -17.98 10.92
C TRP A 203 5.12 -18.18 11.54
N ILE A 204 5.66 -19.40 11.44
CA ILE A 204 6.98 -19.71 11.97
C ILE A 204 7.94 -19.97 10.81
N GLU A 205 9.14 -19.42 10.87
CA GLU A 205 10.26 -19.83 10.04
C GLU A 205 11.21 -20.68 10.89
N VAL A 206 11.57 -21.87 10.39
CA VAL A 206 12.53 -22.78 11.02
C VAL A 206 13.74 -22.93 10.11
N PHE A 207 14.93 -22.83 10.69
CA PHE A 207 16.17 -22.97 9.94
C PHE A 207 16.52 -24.45 9.76
N ASP A 208 16.35 -24.97 8.54
CA ASP A 208 16.65 -26.35 8.18
C ASP A 208 17.48 -26.41 6.89
N LYS A 209 18.54 -27.23 6.87
CA LYS A 209 19.45 -27.43 5.72
C LYS A 209 19.88 -26.11 5.04
N ASP A 210 20.39 -25.18 5.85
CA ASP A 210 20.88 -23.86 5.45
C ASP A 210 19.81 -22.89 4.86
N THR A 211 18.53 -23.21 5.01
CA THR A 211 17.43 -22.36 4.53
C THR A 211 16.37 -22.11 5.61
N TRP A 212 15.72 -20.95 5.54
CA TRP A 212 14.54 -20.67 6.36
C TRP A 212 13.30 -21.30 5.70
N VAL A 213 12.73 -22.28 6.37
CA VAL A 213 11.53 -22.98 5.93
C VAL A 213 10.33 -22.43 6.69
N PRO A 214 9.36 -21.78 6.02
CA PRO A 214 8.16 -21.27 6.67
C PRO A 214 7.14 -22.39 6.93
N PHE A 215 6.34 -22.24 7.98
CA PHE A 215 5.29 -23.16 8.41
C PHE A 215 4.02 -22.38 8.74
N ASP A 216 2.92 -22.73 8.06
CA ASP A 216 1.60 -22.17 8.31
C ASP A 216 0.95 -22.85 9.51
N LEU A 217 0.49 -22.05 10.48
CA LEU A 217 -0.14 -22.53 11.70
C LEU A 217 -1.63 -22.86 11.51
N GLU A 218 -2.31 -22.19 10.60
CA GLU A 218 -3.73 -22.38 10.32
C GLU A 218 -3.93 -23.64 9.46
N GLU A 219 -3.17 -23.75 8.38
CA GLU A 219 -3.23 -24.90 7.47
C GLU A 219 -2.41 -26.11 7.94
N ILE A 220 -1.54 -25.94 8.94
CA ILE A 220 -0.67 -26.99 9.51
C ILE A 220 0.14 -27.67 8.39
N LYS A 221 0.83 -26.86 7.61
CA LYS A 221 1.65 -27.31 6.48
C LYS A 221 2.95 -26.52 6.38
N THR A 222 3.91 -27.13 5.71
CA THR A 222 5.15 -26.45 5.30
C THR A 222 4.85 -25.52 4.12
N GLY A 223 5.46 -24.34 4.11
CA GLY A 223 5.17 -23.28 3.16
C GLY A 223 4.12 -22.29 3.67
N ILE A 224 4.11 -21.10 3.08
CA ILE A 224 3.04 -20.10 3.22
C ILE A 224 2.54 -19.72 1.82
N PRO A 225 1.29 -19.25 1.68
CA PRO A 225 0.79 -18.78 0.40
C PRO A 225 1.62 -17.62 -0.17
N ASP A 226 1.75 -17.57 -1.51
CA ASP A 226 2.56 -16.55 -2.20
C ASP A 226 2.09 -15.11 -1.98
N ASN A 227 0.85 -14.93 -1.54
CA ASN A 227 0.23 -13.63 -1.27
C ASN A 227 0.47 -13.13 0.17
N TYR A 228 1.32 -13.81 0.95
CA TYR A 228 1.66 -13.41 2.31
C TYR A 228 2.92 -12.54 2.33
N LEU A 229 2.77 -11.30 2.79
CA LEU A 229 3.87 -10.35 2.94
C LEU A 229 4.38 -10.37 4.39
N ALA A 230 5.64 -10.75 4.57
CA ALA A 230 6.34 -10.59 5.84
C ALA A 230 6.47 -9.11 6.22
N TRP A 231 6.12 -8.77 7.45
CA TRP A 231 6.18 -7.40 7.98
C TRP A 231 7.32 -7.24 8.98
N TRP A 232 7.40 -8.08 10.00
CA TRP A 232 8.53 -8.14 10.94
C TRP A 232 8.72 -9.53 11.52
N ARG A 233 9.83 -9.76 12.19
CA ARG A 233 10.22 -11.05 12.77
C ARG A 233 10.55 -10.92 14.25
N GLY A 234 10.28 -11.99 15.00
CA GLY A 234 10.51 -12.08 16.44
C GLY A 234 9.29 -11.71 17.28
N ASP A 235 9.53 -11.62 18.58
CA ASP A 235 8.47 -11.63 19.59
C ASP A 235 8.07 -10.23 20.06
N SER A 236 8.76 -9.19 19.57
CA SER A 236 8.48 -7.80 19.93
C SER A 236 7.15 -7.32 19.31
N PRO A 237 6.39 -6.48 20.02
CA PRO A 237 5.16 -5.90 19.48
C PRO A 237 5.46 -5.03 18.26
N LEU A 238 4.50 -4.92 17.34
CA LEU A 238 4.65 -4.14 16.09
C LEU A 238 5.07 -2.69 16.34
N PHE A 239 4.57 -2.08 17.42
CA PHE A 239 4.81 -0.69 17.75
C PHE A 239 5.10 -0.49 19.23
N HIS A 240 5.82 0.60 19.51
CA HIS A 240 6.07 1.13 20.84
C HIS A 240 5.74 2.63 20.85
N ILE A 241 5.07 3.11 21.90
CA ILE A 241 4.67 4.50 22.03
C ILE A 241 5.06 5.05 23.40
N ASP A 242 5.79 6.16 23.38
CA ASP A 242 6.08 7.00 24.53
C ASP A 242 5.37 8.35 24.38
N GLY A 243 4.78 8.86 25.48
CA GLY A 243 4.12 10.16 25.51
C GLY A 243 2.67 10.19 24.98
N GLY A 244 2.11 9.04 24.60
CA GLY A 244 0.72 8.89 24.15
C GLY A 244 -0.01 7.70 24.78
N LYS A 245 -1.33 7.68 24.66
CA LYS A 245 -2.23 6.63 25.16
C LYS A 245 -3.26 6.25 24.08
N GLU A 246 -3.98 5.15 24.32
CA GLU A 246 -5.12 4.71 23.48
C GLU A 246 -4.74 4.57 22.01
N LEU A 247 -3.67 3.80 21.75
CA LEU A 247 -3.19 3.59 20.40
C LEU A 247 -4.14 2.64 19.64
N GLU A 248 -4.69 3.15 18.54
CA GLU A 248 -5.40 2.38 17.52
C GLU A 248 -4.52 2.17 16.29
N PHE A 249 -4.42 0.93 15.83
CA PHE A 249 -3.73 0.56 14.61
C PHE A 249 -4.72 -0.01 13.60
N ARG A 250 -4.67 0.48 12.36
CA ARG A 250 -5.41 -0.08 11.23
C ARG A 250 -4.49 -0.29 10.05
N LEU A 251 -4.63 -1.43 9.40
CA LEU A 251 -3.83 -1.79 8.24
C LEU A 251 -4.72 -2.07 7.05
N SER A 252 -4.29 -1.60 5.89
CA SER A 252 -5.00 -1.71 4.64
C SER A 252 -4.08 -2.13 3.51
N ALA A 253 -4.59 -2.98 2.64
CA ALA A 253 -3.91 -3.39 1.43
C ALA A 253 -4.91 -3.29 0.27
N SER A 254 -4.46 -2.86 -0.91
CA SER A 254 -5.33 -2.85 -2.09
C SER A 254 -4.54 -3.00 -3.38
N PRO A 255 -5.08 -3.68 -4.41
CA PRO A 255 -4.42 -3.77 -5.71
C PRO A 255 -4.30 -2.40 -6.36
N ASN A 256 -3.11 -2.08 -6.89
CA ASN A 256 -2.82 -0.90 -7.67
C ASN A 256 -2.73 -1.25 -9.17
N GLN A 257 -3.90 -1.34 -9.81
CA GLN A 257 -4.02 -1.75 -11.21
C GLN A 257 -3.29 -0.79 -12.18
N GLU A 258 -3.28 0.52 -11.90
CA GLU A 258 -2.62 1.53 -12.73
C GLU A 258 -1.10 1.33 -12.76
N LYS A 259 -0.47 1.15 -11.58
CA LYS A 259 0.97 0.89 -11.50
C LYS A 259 1.35 -0.51 -11.98
N ALA A 260 0.46 -1.49 -11.87
CA ALA A 260 0.66 -2.83 -12.43
C ALA A 260 0.77 -2.79 -13.97
N ILE A 261 -0.07 -1.98 -14.63
CA ILE A 261 -0.02 -1.74 -16.09
C ILE A 261 1.28 -1.00 -16.47
N GLN A 262 1.64 0.07 -15.77
CA GLN A 262 2.90 0.78 -16.01
C GLN A 262 4.14 -0.14 -15.87
N ALA A 263 4.16 -0.99 -14.84
CA ALA A 263 5.24 -1.96 -14.62
C ALA A 263 5.29 -3.06 -15.71
N ALA A 264 4.16 -3.45 -16.28
CA ALA A 264 4.10 -4.37 -17.42
C ALA A 264 4.63 -3.73 -18.72
N VAL A 265 4.29 -2.45 -18.97
CA VAL A 265 4.78 -1.67 -20.11
C VAL A 265 6.28 -1.40 -20.00
N ALA A 266 6.78 -1.02 -18.83
CA ALA A 266 8.21 -0.76 -18.60
C ALA A 266 9.09 -2.00 -18.82
N ARG A 267 8.55 -3.21 -18.63
CA ARG A 267 9.24 -4.49 -18.91
C ARG A 267 9.10 -4.96 -20.36
N GLY A 268 8.56 -4.14 -21.25
CA GLY A 268 8.45 -4.47 -22.68
C GLY A 268 7.49 -5.63 -22.99
N LYS A 269 6.65 -6.07 -22.04
CA LYS A 269 5.70 -7.20 -22.24
C LYS A 269 4.45 -6.82 -23.04
N VAL A 270 4.31 -5.57 -23.48
CA VAL A 270 3.20 -5.13 -24.34
C VAL A 270 3.71 -4.92 -25.78
N MET A 271 3.63 -5.98 -26.58
CA MET A 271 3.85 -5.93 -28.04
C MET A 271 2.62 -5.31 -28.73
N ASN A 272 2.43 -3.99 -28.62
CA ASN A 272 1.81 -3.14 -29.65
C ASN A 272 1.78 -1.65 -29.26
N PRO A 273 2.80 -0.86 -29.65
CA PRO A 273 2.95 0.55 -29.26
C PRO A 273 2.05 1.54 -30.05
N GLY A 274 1.17 1.06 -30.94
CA GLY A 274 0.37 1.95 -31.81
C GLY A 274 -0.79 2.67 -31.12
N TRP A 275 -1.40 2.05 -30.11
CA TRP A 275 -2.67 2.53 -29.51
C TRP A 275 -2.49 3.03 -28.07
N LEU A 276 -1.44 2.57 -27.34
CA LEU A 276 -1.06 3.11 -26.03
C LEU A 276 -0.56 4.56 -26.10
N LYS A 277 -0.10 5.02 -27.27
CA LYS A 277 0.21 6.44 -27.53
C LYS A 277 -1.03 7.36 -27.51
N PHE A 278 -2.23 6.79 -27.63
CA PHE A 278 -3.50 7.52 -27.55
C PHE A 278 -4.20 7.36 -26.19
N SER A 279 -3.61 6.60 -25.27
CA SER A 279 -4.13 6.43 -23.92
C SER A 279 -3.59 7.52 -23.00
N LEU A 280 -4.50 8.36 -22.49
CA LEU A 280 -4.22 9.48 -21.57
C LEU A 280 -3.51 9.04 -20.27
N PHE A 281 -3.52 7.75 -19.96
CA PHE A 281 -2.94 7.15 -18.75
C PHE A 281 -1.41 6.98 -18.78
N SER A 282 -0.75 7.24 -19.93
CA SER A 282 0.72 7.15 -20.07
C SER A 282 1.45 8.49 -19.90
N LEU A 283 0.71 9.57 -19.69
CA LEU A 283 1.28 10.92 -19.54
C LEU A 283 1.50 11.25 -18.07
N PRO A 284 2.63 11.90 -17.70
CA PRO A 284 2.84 12.45 -16.35
C PRO A 284 1.62 13.25 -15.90
N VAL A 285 1.29 13.19 -14.60
CA VAL A 285 0.06 13.79 -14.04
C VAL A 285 -0.05 15.29 -14.38
N GLU A 286 1.07 16.01 -14.48
CA GLU A 286 1.06 17.42 -14.92
C GLU A 286 0.57 17.61 -16.37
N LYS A 287 0.83 16.66 -17.26
CA LYS A 287 0.39 16.70 -18.66
C LYS A 287 -1.05 16.22 -18.86
N GLN A 288 -1.58 15.42 -17.94
CA GLN A 288 -2.97 14.93 -18.02
C GLN A 288 -3.99 16.06 -17.87
N VAL A 289 -3.71 17.03 -16.97
CA VAL A 289 -4.56 18.22 -16.80
C VAL A 289 -4.63 19.02 -18.11
N VAL A 290 -3.49 19.26 -18.75
CA VAL A 290 -3.44 20.00 -20.03
C VAL A 290 -4.17 19.26 -21.15
N TYR A 291 -4.08 17.93 -21.22
CA TYR A 291 -4.80 17.15 -22.23
C TYR A 291 -6.31 17.08 -21.97
N HIS A 292 -6.74 16.99 -20.71
CA HIS A 292 -8.16 17.05 -20.36
C HIS A 292 -8.78 18.38 -20.81
N ILE A 293 -8.02 19.46 -20.62
CA ILE A 293 -8.36 20.81 -21.07
C ILE A 293 -8.42 20.88 -22.61
N LEU A 294 -7.44 20.32 -23.29
CA LEU A 294 -7.32 20.37 -24.75
C LEU A 294 -8.41 19.54 -25.46
N ILE A 295 -8.86 18.44 -24.86
CA ILE A 295 -9.95 17.60 -25.37
C ILE A 295 -11.33 18.24 -25.13
N LEU A 296 -11.48 19.05 -24.09
CA LEU A 296 -12.75 19.73 -23.78
C LEU A 296 -13.18 20.71 -24.89
N ILE A 297 -12.22 21.30 -25.63
CA ILE A 297 -12.49 22.26 -26.70
C ILE A 297 -13.14 21.58 -27.93
N PRO A 298 -12.54 20.53 -28.55
CA PRO A 298 -13.19 19.79 -29.64
C PRO A 298 -14.52 19.15 -29.24
N VAL A 299 -14.62 18.60 -28.02
CA VAL A 299 -15.86 17.97 -27.53
C VAL A 299 -16.95 19.00 -27.34
N GLY A 300 -16.65 20.15 -26.76
CA GLY A 300 -17.60 21.26 -26.61
C GLY A 300 -18.08 21.80 -27.96
N ALA A 301 -17.16 21.92 -28.94
CA ALA A 301 -17.50 22.33 -30.30
C ALA A 301 -18.43 21.30 -30.98
N PHE A 302 -18.11 20.02 -30.85
CA PHE A 302 -18.94 18.94 -31.40
C PHE A 302 -20.35 18.91 -30.78
N LEU A 303 -20.44 19.05 -29.45
CA LEU A 303 -21.72 19.12 -28.74
C LEU A 303 -22.57 20.30 -29.23
N LEU A 304 -21.96 21.49 -29.38
CA LEU A 304 -22.65 22.69 -29.85
C LEU A 304 -23.16 22.52 -31.29
N VAL A 305 -22.35 21.91 -32.17
CA VAL A 305 -22.78 21.59 -33.53
C VAL A 305 -23.98 20.63 -33.54
N LEU A 306 -23.99 19.62 -32.66
CA LEU A 306 -25.15 18.73 -32.48
C LEU A 306 -26.39 19.48 -31.98
N LEU A 307 -26.26 20.28 -30.91
CA LEU A 307 -27.36 21.08 -30.34
C LEU A 307 -27.93 22.08 -31.35
N ARG A 308 -27.08 22.67 -32.19
CA ARG A 308 -27.51 23.61 -33.22
C ARG A 308 -28.18 22.93 -34.41
N ASN A 309 -27.57 21.86 -34.94
CA ASN A 309 -28.03 21.25 -36.20
C ASN A 309 -29.11 20.18 -36.01
N VAL A 310 -29.11 19.46 -34.89
CA VAL A 310 -30.07 18.37 -34.62
C VAL A 310 -31.21 18.84 -33.74
N VAL A 311 -30.92 19.59 -32.67
CA VAL A 311 -31.97 20.09 -31.75
C VAL A 311 -32.57 21.42 -32.22
N GLY A 312 -31.83 22.21 -33.01
CA GLY A 312 -32.30 23.47 -33.57
C GLY A 312 -32.13 24.68 -32.64
N LEU A 313 -31.24 24.60 -31.64
CA LEU A 313 -30.94 25.73 -30.76
C LEU A 313 -30.21 26.84 -31.53
N LYS A 314 -30.83 28.02 -31.60
CA LYS A 314 -30.26 29.19 -32.28
C LYS A 314 -29.23 29.87 -31.37
N THR A 315 -27.96 29.62 -31.61
CA THR A 315 -26.84 30.33 -30.97
C THR A 315 -26.32 31.46 -31.86
N PHE A 316 -25.73 32.51 -31.26
CA PHE A 316 -25.00 33.57 -31.99
C PHE A 316 -23.67 33.03 -32.53
N GLY A 317 -23.75 32.21 -33.58
CA GLY A 317 -22.61 31.49 -34.14
C GLY A 317 -22.19 30.28 -33.29
N THR A 318 -21.18 29.55 -33.78
CA THR A 318 -20.55 28.42 -33.06
C THR A 318 -19.44 28.90 -32.13
N PHE A 319 -18.74 29.98 -32.47
CA PHE A 319 -17.57 30.44 -31.74
C PHE A 319 -17.90 31.14 -30.41
N MET A 320 -18.96 31.94 -30.36
CA MET A 320 -19.27 32.76 -29.18
C MET A 320 -19.58 31.91 -27.94
N PRO A 321 -20.45 30.89 -27.97
CA PRO A 321 -20.72 30.09 -26.76
C PRO A 321 -19.49 29.28 -26.29
N ILE A 322 -18.63 28.84 -27.23
CA ILE A 322 -17.39 28.12 -26.90
C ILE A 322 -16.40 29.06 -26.19
N LEU A 323 -16.22 30.29 -26.69
CA LEU A 323 -15.33 31.28 -26.08
C LEU A 323 -15.82 31.68 -24.67
N ILE A 324 -17.13 31.82 -24.49
CA ILE A 324 -17.73 32.10 -23.17
C ILE A 324 -17.47 30.94 -22.20
N ALA A 325 -17.69 29.69 -22.65
CA ALA A 325 -17.43 28.50 -21.83
C ALA A 325 -15.95 28.37 -21.44
N LEU A 326 -15.03 28.68 -22.37
CA LEU A 326 -13.59 28.69 -22.12
C LEU A 326 -13.18 29.77 -21.11
N ALA A 327 -13.75 30.98 -21.23
CA ALA A 327 -13.50 32.06 -20.28
C ALA A 327 -13.94 31.68 -18.85
N PHE A 328 -15.14 31.09 -18.69
CA PHE A 328 -15.63 30.64 -17.38
C PHE A 328 -14.79 29.50 -16.78
N ARG A 329 -14.21 28.64 -17.61
CA ARG A 329 -13.33 27.56 -17.14
C ARG A 329 -12.03 28.12 -16.54
N GLU A 330 -11.43 29.14 -17.14
CA GLU A 330 -10.16 29.71 -16.66
C GLU A 330 -10.33 30.61 -15.44
N THR A 331 -11.45 31.36 -15.34
CA THR A 331 -11.64 32.37 -14.28
C THR A 331 -12.44 31.87 -13.07
N GLN A 332 -12.96 30.65 -13.08
CA GLN A 332 -13.99 30.16 -12.14
C GLN A 332 -15.35 30.89 -12.31
N LEU A 333 -16.43 30.26 -11.85
CA LEU A 333 -17.82 30.65 -12.16
C LEU A 333 -18.15 32.10 -11.77
N LEU A 334 -17.75 32.53 -10.57
CA LEU A 334 -18.14 33.83 -10.03
C LEU A 334 -17.47 34.98 -10.81
N TRP A 335 -16.15 34.92 -10.97
CA TRP A 335 -15.39 35.90 -11.74
C TRP A 335 -15.76 35.87 -13.23
N GLY A 336 -16.04 34.68 -13.75
CA GLY A 336 -16.53 34.51 -15.11
C GLY A 336 -17.77 35.34 -15.38
N ILE A 337 -18.82 35.17 -14.57
CA ILE A 337 -20.09 35.90 -14.74
C ILE A 337 -19.87 37.41 -14.65
N THR A 338 -19.03 37.88 -13.71
CA THR A 338 -18.73 39.31 -13.58
C THR A 338 -18.05 39.89 -14.83
N LEU A 339 -17.04 39.20 -15.36
CA LEU A 339 -16.29 39.64 -16.53
C LEU A 339 -17.15 39.59 -17.81
N PHE A 340 -17.96 38.56 -17.96
CA PHE A 340 -18.89 38.43 -19.08
C PHE A 340 -19.96 39.51 -19.07
N SER A 341 -20.55 39.80 -17.91
CA SER A 341 -21.51 40.89 -17.76
C SER A 341 -20.89 42.24 -18.09
N LEU A 342 -19.66 42.49 -17.63
CA LEU A 342 -18.90 43.71 -17.93
C LEU A 342 -18.62 43.85 -19.44
N LEU A 343 -18.19 42.79 -20.10
CA LEU A 343 -17.92 42.79 -21.55
C LEU A 343 -19.19 43.06 -22.37
N ILE A 344 -20.31 42.43 -22.02
CA ILE A 344 -21.59 42.69 -22.68
C ILE A 344 -22.02 44.13 -22.44
N ALA A 345 -21.92 44.63 -21.20
CA ALA A 345 -22.29 46.00 -20.87
C ALA A 345 -21.44 47.01 -21.67
N LEU A 346 -20.13 46.77 -21.79
CA LEU A 346 -19.23 47.61 -22.57
C LEU A 346 -19.57 47.57 -24.07
N GLY A 347 -19.78 46.37 -24.63
CA GLY A 347 -20.14 46.21 -26.04
C GLY A 347 -21.47 46.88 -26.38
N LEU A 348 -22.46 46.77 -25.50
CA LEU A 348 -23.74 47.48 -25.63
C LEU A 348 -23.57 48.99 -25.46
N ALA A 349 -22.73 49.45 -24.54
CA ALA A 349 -22.45 50.88 -24.35
C ALA A 349 -21.78 51.50 -25.57
N VAL A 350 -20.78 50.83 -26.15
CA VAL A 350 -20.14 51.24 -27.42
C VAL A 350 -21.17 51.26 -28.54
N ARG A 351 -22.00 50.22 -28.66
CA ARG A 351 -23.08 50.17 -29.65
C ARG A 351 -24.05 51.33 -29.51
N PHE A 352 -24.50 51.62 -28.30
CA PHE A 352 -25.40 52.73 -27.99
C PHE A 352 -24.76 54.10 -28.29
N TYR A 353 -23.49 54.27 -27.95
CA TYR A 353 -22.72 55.48 -28.24
C TYR A 353 -22.56 55.72 -29.75
N LEU A 354 -22.22 54.68 -30.51
CA LEU A 354 -22.11 54.75 -31.99
C LEU A 354 -23.47 54.98 -32.66
N GLU A 355 -24.55 54.47 -32.07
CA GLU A 355 -25.92 54.73 -32.52
C GLU A 355 -26.31 56.20 -32.30
N HIS A 356 -25.90 56.82 -31.19
CA HIS A 356 -26.08 58.24 -30.93
C HIS A 356 -25.37 59.13 -31.97
N LEU A 357 -24.21 58.68 -32.48
CA LEU A 357 -23.41 59.37 -33.49
C LEU A 357 -23.94 59.22 -34.94
N LYS A 358 -25.07 58.53 -35.16
CA LYS A 358 -25.71 58.32 -36.47
C LYS A 358 -24.76 57.80 -37.57
N LEU A 359 -23.80 56.93 -37.22
CA LEU A 359 -22.91 56.32 -38.20
C LEU A 359 -23.67 55.37 -39.14
N LEU A 360 -23.24 55.35 -40.42
CA LEU A 360 -23.72 54.44 -41.47
C LEU A 360 -23.57 52.97 -41.03
N LEU A 361 -24.44 52.12 -41.57
CA LEU A 361 -24.65 50.74 -41.11
C LEU A 361 -23.39 49.86 -41.20
N VAL A 362 -22.50 50.15 -42.15
CA VAL A 362 -21.28 49.36 -42.43
C VAL A 362 -20.16 49.59 -41.39
N PRO A 363 -19.75 50.84 -41.06
CA PRO A 363 -18.80 51.08 -39.95
C PRO A 363 -19.26 50.53 -38.60
N ARG A 364 -20.57 50.51 -38.35
CA ARG A 364 -21.17 50.05 -37.08
C ARG A 364 -20.96 48.56 -36.81
N LEU A 365 -20.96 47.74 -37.87
CA LEU A 365 -20.73 46.29 -37.79
C LEU A 365 -19.25 45.94 -37.63
N ALA A 366 -18.33 46.84 -38.00
CA ALA A 366 -16.89 46.60 -37.91
C ALA A 366 -16.28 47.01 -36.57
N ALA A 367 -16.97 47.85 -35.78
CA ALA A 367 -16.45 48.43 -34.55
C ALA A 367 -16.91 47.72 -33.25
N VAL A 368 -17.84 46.77 -33.34
CA VAL A 368 -18.45 46.06 -32.19
C VAL A 368 -18.09 44.58 -32.19
#